data_AF-A0A5D2D2H6-F1
#
_entry.id   AF-A0A5D2D2H6-F1
#
_cell.length_a   1.000
_cell.length_b   1.000
_cell.length_c   1.000
_cell.angle_alpha   90.00
_cell.angle_beta   90.00
_cell.angle_gamma   90.00
#
_symmetry.space_group_name_H-M   'P 1'
#
loop_
_entity.id
_entity.type
_entity.pdbx_description
1 polymer ?
#
loop_
_entity_poly.entity_id
_entity_poly.type
_entity_poly.pdbx_seq_one_letter_code
_entity_poly.pdbx_strand_id
1 'polypeptide(L)' 'MTHIVKFLSDGEHSMDQNLLEGREFLLNFRYMLIDRILYKKSYLQPLLICLSPQQADYVLREIHEGICGHYPSARALT' A
#
# COMPACT_ATOMS: atom_id res chain seq x y z
N MET A 1 2.08 0.10 11.44
CA MET A 1 1.64 -0.81 10.35
C MET A 1 1.02 -2.11 10.85
N THR A 2 1.21 -2.50 12.11
CA THR A 2 0.78 -3.80 12.66
C THR A 2 -0.73 -3.94 12.88
N HIS A 3 -1.44 -2.88 13.28
CA HIS A 3 -2.87 -2.99 13.60
C HIS A 3 -3.75 -3.31 12.37
N ILE A 4 -3.45 -2.70 11.21
CA ILE A 4 -4.20 -2.93 9.98
C ILE A 4 -3.91 -4.32 9.38
N VAL A 5 -2.67 -4.78 9.45
CA VAL A 5 -2.29 -6.12 8.97
C VAL A 5 -2.99 -7.18 9.80
N LYS A 6 -2.97 -7.02 11.15
CA LYS A 6 -3.68 -7.94 12.05
C LYS A 6 -5.18 -8.00 11.72
N PHE A 7 -5.84 -6.85 11.58
CA PHE A 7 -7.25 -6.79 11.22
C PHE A 7 -7.56 -7.49 9.89
N LEU A 8 -6.77 -7.22 8.84
CA LEU A 8 -6.98 -7.82 7.53
C LEU A 8 -6.64 -9.31 7.49
N SER A 9 -5.71 -9.78 8.31
CA SER A 9 -5.38 -11.22 8.47
C SER A 9 -6.45 -11.97 9.27
N ASP A 10 -7.03 -11.34 10.29
CA ASP A 10 -8.06 -11.95 11.16
C ASP A 10 -9.45 -11.94 10.49
N GLY A 11 -9.70 -10.99 9.57
CA GLY A 11 -11.01 -10.71 8.97
C GLY A 11 -11.38 -11.47 7.69
N GLU A 12 -10.50 -12.31 7.12
CA GLU A 12 -10.78 -13.06 5.88
C GLU A 12 -11.95 -14.06 6.01
N HIS A 13 -12.38 -14.40 7.24
CA HIS A 13 -13.46 -15.36 7.50
C HIS A 13 -14.84 -14.77 7.84
N SER A 14 -14.99 -13.45 7.96
CA SER A 14 -16.29 -12.82 8.28
C SER A 14 -16.64 -11.75 7.25
N MET A 15 -16.92 -12.19 6.02
CA MET A 15 -17.51 -11.36 4.96
C MET A 15 -19.01 -11.13 5.19
N ASP A 16 -19.42 -10.70 6.38
CA ASP A 16 -20.74 -10.08 6.55
C ASP A 16 -20.57 -8.56 6.45
N GLN A 17 -20.92 -8.03 5.29
CA GLN A 17 -20.78 -6.61 4.95
C GLN A 17 -21.64 -5.70 5.85
N ASN A 18 -22.57 -6.27 6.62
CA ASN A 18 -23.57 -5.53 7.38
C ASN A 18 -23.20 -5.27 8.85
N LEU A 19 -22.10 -5.85 9.37
CA LEU A 19 -21.76 -5.80 10.81
C LEU A 19 -20.36 -5.21 11.10
N LEU A 20 -19.81 -4.40 10.19
CA LEU A 20 -18.53 -3.73 10.44
C LEU A 20 -18.77 -2.30 10.95
N GLU A 21 -18.21 -1.97 12.12
CA GLU A 21 -18.13 -0.59 12.59
C GLU A 21 -17.48 0.28 11.50
N GLY A 22 -17.91 1.55 11.37
CA GLY A 22 -17.56 2.39 10.22
C GLY A 22 -16.06 2.52 9.94
N ARG A 23 -15.20 2.38 10.94
CA ARG A 23 -13.74 2.38 10.77
C ARG A 23 -13.22 1.12 10.08
N GLU A 24 -13.69 -0.04 10.48
CA GLU A 24 -13.25 -1.34 9.96
C GLU A 24 -13.74 -1.56 8.52
N PHE A 25 -14.95 -1.09 8.22
CA PHE A 25 -15.46 -1.00 6.85
C PHE A 25 -14.55 -0.14 5.97
N LEU A 26 -14.15 1.06 6.44
CA LEU A 26 -13.27 1.94 5.70
C LEU A 26 -11.88 1.34 5.48
N LEU A 27 -11.33 0.59 6.44
CA LEU A 27 -10.04 -0.09 6.29
C LEU A 27 -10.12 -1.18 5.22
N ASN A 28 -11.15 -2.04 5.25
CA ASN A 28 -11.38 -3.05 4.22
C ASN A 28 -11.64 -2.45 2.83
N PHE A 29 -12.34 -1.31 2.77
CA PHE A 29 -12.61 -0.64 1.50
C PHE A 29 -11.34 0.02 0.91
N ARG A 30 -10.42 0.48 1.76
CA ARG A 30 -9.22 1.22 1.33
C ARG A 30 -7.97 0.36 1.17
N TYR A 31 -7.91 -0.79 1.83
CA TYR A 31 -6.70 -1.62 1.89
C TYR A 31 -6.98 -3.08 1.57
N MET A 32 -5.94 -3.81 1.20
CA MET A 32 -5.95 -5.25 0.95
C MET A 32 -4.61 -5.85 1.35
N LEU A 33 -4.62 -7.08 1.85
CA LEU A 33 -3.41 -7.83 2.12
C LEU A 33 -3.32 -8.95 1.06
N ILE A 34 -2.23 -8.99 0.29
CA ILE A 34 -1.96 -10.06 -0.70
C ILE A 34 -0.55 -10.55 -0.44
N ASP A 35 -0.36 -11.85 -0.25
CA ASP A 35 0.95 -12.45 0.03
C ASP A 35 1.74 -11.74 1.15
N ARG A 36 1.01 -11.31 2.20
CA ARG A 36 1.54 -10.53 3.35
C ARG A 36 2.02 -9.12 3.02
N ILE A 37 1.80 -8.65 1.80
CA ILE A 37 2.07 -7.27 1.38
C ILE A 37 0.77 -6.46 1.50
N LEU A 38 0.86 -5.32 2.18
CA LEU A 38 -0.26 -4.41 2.35
C LEU A 38 -0.36 -3.49 1.13
N TYR A 39 -1.51 -3.49 0.49
CA TYR A 39 -1.83 -2.62 -0.64
C TYR A 39 -2.91 -1.61 -0.24
N LYS A 40 -2.79 -0.40 -0.78
CA LYS A 40 -3.87 0.60 -0.78
C LYS A 40 -4.58 0.53 -2.13
N LYS A 41 -5.90 0.37 -2.09
CA LYS A 41 -6.78 0.41 -3.25
C LYS A 41 -6.82 1.85 -3.78
N SER A 42 -6.24 2.09 -4.94
CA SER A 42 -6.33 3.39 -5.62
C SER A 42 -7.63 3.47 -6.42
N TYR A 43 -8.21 4.67 -6.50
CA TYR A 43 -9.37 4.94 -7.36
C TYR A 43 -9.09 4.65 -8.85
N LEU A 44 -7.83 4.85 -9.27
CA LEU A 44 -7.42 4.66 -10.67
C LEU A 44 -7.22 3.19 -11.07
N GLN A 45 -7.53 2.24 -10.19
CA GLN A 45 -7.29 0.79 -10.28
C GLN A 45 -5.86 0.26 -10.00
N PRO A 46 -4.73 1.00 -9.98
CA PRO A 46 -3.48 0.39 -9.55
C PRO A 46 -3.49 0.15 -8.04
N LEU A 47 -3.03 -1.02 -7.61
CA LEU A 47 -2.76 -1.27 -6.21
C LEU A 47 -1.44 -0.60 -5.82
N LEU A 48 -1.49 0.29 -4.82
CA LEU A 48 -0.30 0.97 -4.31
C LEU A 48 0.28 0.17 -3.15
N ILE A 49 1.56 -0.21 -3.23
CA ILE A 49 2.23 -0.91 -2.15
C ILE A 49 2.41 0.04 -0.96
N CYS A 50 2.02 -0.40 0.23
CA CYS A 50 2.28 0.32 1.48
C CYS A 50 3.68 -0.04 1.99
N LEU A 51 4.59 0.91 1.90
CA LEU A 51 5.97 0.76 2.36
C LEU A 51 6.10 1.15 3.84
N SER A 52 7.02 0.50 4.56
CA SER A 52 7.49 1.02 5.84
C SER A 52 8.25 2.33 5.64
N PRO A 53 8.40 3.17 6.68
CA PRO A 53 9.22 4.37 6.58
C PRO A 53 10.61 4.09 6.01
N GLN A 54 11.26 3.01 6.46
CA GLN A 54 12.58 2.61 5.98
C GLN A 54 12.59 2.20 4.51
N GLN A 55 11.57 1.46 4.07
CA GLN A 55 11.41 1.07 2.67
C GLN A 55 11.09 2.28 1.79
N ALA A 56 10.27 3.21 2.28
CA ALA A 56 9.96 4.45 1.57
C ALA A 56 11.21 5.31 1.40
N ASP A 57 12.02 5.47 2.44
CA ASP A 57 13.30 6.18 2.39
C ASP A 57 14.26 5.54 1.39
N TYR A 58 14.30 4.20 1.33
CA TYR A 58 15.08 3.47 0.34
C TYR A 58 14.60 3.74 -1.09
N VAL A 59 13.30 3.57 -1.35
CA VAL A 59 12.71 3.79 -2.69
C VAL A 59 12.90 5.23 -3.14
N LEU A 60 12.72 6.21 -2.25
CA LEU A 60 12.95 7.62 -2.56
C LEU A 60 14.41 7.91 -2.93
N ARG A 61 15.37 7.27 -2.27
CA ARG A 61 16.79 7.36 -2.64
C ARG A 61 17.04 6.75 -4.02
N GLU A 62 16.52 5.57 -4.30
CA GLU A 62 16.69 4.95 -5.63
C GLU A 62 16.09 5.80 -6.75
N ILE A 63 14.94 6.44 -6.51
CA ILE A 63 14.33 7.39 -7.45
C ILE A 63 15.22 8.62 -7.62
N HIS A 64 15.72 9.18 -6.52
CA HIS A 64 16.60 10.35 -6.55
C HIS A 64 17.93 10.08 -7.28
N GLU A 65 18.52 8.92 -7.04
CA GLU A 65 19.80 8.49 -7.61
C GLU A 65 19.65 7.94 -9.04
N GLY A 66 18.41 7.77 -9.53
CA GLY A 66 18.14 7.24 -10.86
C GLY A 66 18.44 5.75 -11.01
N ILE A 67 18.54 5.03 -9.89
CA ILE A 67 18.80 3.58 -9.83
C ILE A 67 17.54 2.82 -10.29
N CYS A 68 16.35 3.39 -10.05
CA CYS A 68 15.10 2.87 -10.58
C CYS A 68 15.01 3.15 -12.09
N GLY A 69 15.50 2.21 -12.90
CA GLY A 69 15.59 2.34 -14.35
C GLY A 69 14.24 2.57 -15.05
N HIS A 70 14.32 3.28 -16.18
CA HIS A 70 13.23 3.70 -17.09
C HIS A 70 12.40 4.94 -16.74
N TYR A 71 12.77 5.70 -15.71
CA TYR A 71 12.41 7.12 -15.64
C TYR A 71 13.61 7.97 -16.06
N PRO A 72 13.49 8.88 -17.05
CA PRO A 72 14.55 9.85 -17.29
C PRO A 72 14.76 10.61 -15.99
N SER A 73 15.95 10.49 -15.41
CA SER A 73 16.32 11.27 -14.23
C SER A 73 16.05 12.75 -14.50
N ALA A 74 15.77 13.55 -13.48
CA ALA A 74 15.60 15.01 -13.66
C ALA A 74 16.81 15.68 -14.37
N ARG A 75 17.98 15.02 -14.36
CA ARG A 75 19.18 15.42 -15.12
C ARG A 75 19.10 15.21 -16.64
N ALA A 76 18.09 14.50 -17.15
CA ALA A 76 17.88 14.28 -18.58
C ALA A 76 17.03 15.37 -19.25
N LEU A 77 16.54 16.35 -18.49
CA LEU A 77 15.71 17.47 -18.99
C LEU A 77 16.48 18.80 -19.14
N THR A 78 17.81 18.77 -19.16
CA THR A 78 18.66 19.93 -19.53
C THR A 78 18.93 19.95 -21.02
#